data_AF-A0AA39J8V7-F1
#
_entry.id   AF-A0AA39J8V7-F1
#
_cell.length_a   1.000
_cell.length_b   1.000
_cell.length_c   1.000
_cell.angle_alpha   90.00
_cell.angle_beta   90.00
_cell.angle_gamma   90.00
#
_symmetry.space_group_name_H-M   'P 1'
#
loop_
_entity.id
_entity.type
_entity.pdbx_description
1 polymer ?
#
loop_
_entity_poly.entity_id
_entity_poly.type
_entity_poly.pdbx_seq_one_letter_code
_entity_poly.pdbx_strand_id
1 'polypeptide(L)'
;MTEEEKREADLQTTLRKAKSTAKKEWESSLPEPWKGPHNFKWPTGTLGMYKSDAKRSYGLSEREILTLPYESIEMSSKTFFSHADVKELSFKKYSDFDILMPDRMITAGKPIGMEIRLFRKIDHNPNRRFRTNWSDLDGLPVSILPHYEAKDTRYQDVSDD
;
A
#
# COMPACT_ATOMS: atom_id res chain seq x y z
N MET A 1 25.08 36.67 0.13
CA MET A 1 24.96 35.32 0.72
C MET A 1 25.78 35.27 1.99
N THR A 2 25.15 35.09 3.13
CA THR A 2 25.81 34.93 4.43
C THR A 2 26.42 33.53 4.53
N GLU A 3 27.34 33.33 5.48
CA GLU A 3 27.98 32.02 5.71
C GLU A 3 26.96 30.96 6.17
N GLU A 4 25.91 31.39 6.86
CA GLU A 4 24.77 30.56 7.27
C GLU A 4 23.95 30.07 6.06
N GLU A 5 23.61 30.97 5.12
CA GLU A 5 22.88 30.61 3.89
C GLU A 5 23.65 29.59 3.04
N LYS A 6 24.99 29.65 3.02
CA LYS A 6 25.83 28.67 2.31
C LYS A 6 25.80 27.29 3.00
N ARG A 7 25.89 27.26 4.33
CA ARG A 7 25.83 26.00 5.11
C ARG A 7 24.47 25.32 4.96
N GLU A 8 23.38 26.10 4.97
CA GLU A 8 22.03 25.58 4.72
C GLU A 8 21.88 25.02 3.30
N ALA A 9 22.42 25.71 2.28
CA ALA A 9 22.38 25.25 0.90
C ALA A 9 23.16 23.93 0.69
N ASP A 10 24.32 23.78 1.34
CA ASP A 10 25.12 22.56 1.30
C ASP A 10 24.43 21.39 2.03
N LEU A 11 23.81 21.65 3.19
CA LEU A 11 22.98 20.67 3.90
C LEU A 11 21.78 20.23 3.05
N GLN A 12 21.09 21.15 2.40
CA GLN A 12 19.98 20.82 1.51
C GLN A 12 20.44 19.97 0.31
N THR A 13 21.61 20.26 -0.25
CA THR A 13 22.17 19.52 -1.37
C THR A 13 22.58 18.11 -0.98
N THR A 14 23.24 17.94 0.16
CA THR A 14 23.61 16.62 0.69
C THR A 14 22.38 15.78 1.02
N LEU A 15 21.36 16.38 1.65
CA LEU A 15 20.07 15.72 1.91
C LEU A 15 19.38 15.28 0.61
N ARG A 16 19.33 16.13 -0.42
CA ARG A 16 18.74 15.77 -1.73
C ARG A 16 19.47 14.60 -2.39
N LYS A 17 20.80 14.56 -2.31
CA LYS A 17 21.61 13.45 -2.83
C LYS A 17 21.34 12.16 -2.06
N ALA A 18 21.37 12.19 -0.73
CA ALA A 18 21.06 11.03 0.11
C ALA A 18 19.66 10.46 -0.19
N LYS A 19 18.66 11.34 -0.31
CA LYS A 19 17.28 10.97 -0.71
C LYS A 19 17.23 10.29 -2.08
N SER A 20 17.96 10.81 -3.05
CA SER A 20 18.01 10.26 -4.41
C SER A 20 18.67 8.88 -4.44
N THR A 21 19.79 8.72 -3.73
CA THR A 21 20.51 7.44 -3.63
C THR A 21 19.64 6.38 -2.96
N ALA A 22 19.10 6.66 -1.78
CA ALA A 22 18.26 5.72 -1.06
C ALA A 22 17.02 5.31 -1.88
N LYS A 23 16.39 6.27 -2.61
CA LYS A 23 15.28 5.96 -3.52
C LYS A 23 15.69 4.97 -4.61
N LYS A 24 16.87 5.15 -5.21
CA LYS A 24 17.39 4.24 -6.24
C LYS A 24 17.71 2.86 -5.68
N GLU A 25 18.31 2.80 -4.49
CA GLU A 25 18.63 1.54 -3.81
C GLU A 25 17.35 0.75 -3.53
N TRP A 26 16.33 1.40 -2.96
CA TRP A 26 15.01 0.81 -2.76
C TRP A 26 14.37 0.32 -4.07
N GLU A 27 14.32 1.17 -5.10
CA GLU A 27 13.75 0.76 -6.39
C GLU A 27 14.51 -0.40 -7.05
N SER A 28 15.81 -0.54 -6.76
CA SER A 28 16.65 -1.63 -7.26
C SER A 28 16.52 -2.90 -6.43
N SER A 29 16.18 -2.79 -5.15
CA SER A 29 15.94 -3.93 -4.25
C SER A 29 14.55 -4.54 -4.41
N LEU A 30 13.62 -3.85 -5.08
CA LEU A 30 12.28 -4.39 -5.33
C LEU A 30 12.35 -5.68 -6.16
N PRO A 31 11.61 -6.73 -5.77
CA PRO A 31 11.52 -7.95 -6.56
C PRO A 31 10.84 -7.67 -7.91
N GLU A 32 10.90 -8.66 -8.81
CA GLU A 32 10.11 -8.60 -10.04
C GLU A 32 8.60 -8.44 -9.74
N PRO A 33 7.84 -7.80 -10.64
CA PRO A 33 6.39 -7.76 -10.53
C PRO A 33 5.82 -9.18 -10.34
N TRP A 34 4.82 -9.30 -9.47
CA TRP A 34 4.18 -10.58 -9.19
C TRP A 34 3.50 -11.10 -10.46
N LYS A 35 3.87 -12.33 -10.84
CA LYS A 35 3.37 -13.07 -12.01
C LYS A 35 2.53 -14.29 -11.59
N GLY A 36 1.86 -14.20 -10.45
CA GLY A 36 1.07 -15.32 -9.92
C GLY A 36 -0.11 -15.70 -10.82
N PRO A 37 -0.84 -16.75 -10.43
CA PRO A 37 -1.85 -17.34 -11.30
C PRO A 37 -3.01 -16.37 -11.52
N HIS A 38 -3.52 -16.31 -12.76
CA HIS A 38 -4.60 -15.37 -13.13
C HIS A 38 -5.90 -15.63 -12.36
N ASN A 39 -6.12 -16.86 -11.88
CA ASN A 39 -7.26 -17.25 -11.06
C ASN A 39 -7.01 -17.10 -9.55
N PHE A 40 -5.93 -16.45 -9.13
CA PHE A 40 -5.68 -16.18 -7.71
C PHE A 40 -6.88 -15.44 -7.07
N LYS A 41 -7.29 -15.91 -5.89
CA LYS A 41 -8.38 -15.34 -5.09
C LYS A 41 -7.93 -15.18 -3.65
N TRP A 42 -8.23 -14.02 -3.08
CA TRP A 42 -8.04 -13.80 -1.64
C TRP A 42 -9.12 -14.54 -0.83
N PRO A 43 -8.81 -15.00 0.40
CA PRO A 43 -9.79 -15.57 1.31
C PRO A 43 -10.95 -14.61 1.61
N THR A 44 -12.15 -15.13 1.81
CA THR A 44 -13.32 -14.35 2.24
C THR A 44 -13.01 -13.61 3.54
N GLY A 45 -13.48 -12.36 3.65
CA GLY A 45 -13.21 -11.47 4.78
C GLY A 45 -11.95 -10.62 4.64
N THR A 46 -11.08 -10.94 3.67
CA THR A 46 -9.88 -10.14 3.37
C THR A 46 -10.23 -8.68 3.10
N LEU A 47 -9.49 -7.75 3.72
CA LEU A 47 -9.52 -6.34 3.32
C LEU A 47 -8.59 -6.07 2.14
N GLY A 48 -9.08 -5.34 1.15
CA GLY A 48 -8.32 -5.04 -0.06
C GLY A 48 -8.57 -3.64 -0.59
N MET A 49 -7.76 -3.25 -1.55
CA MET A 49 -7.86 -1.94 -2.20
C MET A 49 -7.40 -2.00 -3.64
N TYR A 50 -7.81 -1.01 -4.44
CA TYR A 50 -7.26 -0.86 -5.78
C TYR A 50 -5.85 -0.29 -5.76
N LYS A 51 -5.11 -0.55 -6.84
CA LYS A 51 -3.79 0.04 -7.10
C LYS A 51 -3.77 1.56 -6.91
N SER A 52 -4.78 2.27 -7.44
CA SER A 52 -4.87 3.73 -7.34
C SER A 52 -5.03 4.21 -5.89
N ASP A 53 -5.77 3.46 -5.07
CA ASP A 53 -5.99 3.79 -3.67
C ASP A 53 -4.74 3.51 -2.83
N ALA A 54 -3.99 2.44 -3.14
CA ALA A 54 -2.68 2.17 -2.54
C ALA A 54 -1.66 3.27 -2.86
N LYS A 55 -1.59 3.73 -4.12
CA LYS A 55 -0.70 4.85 -4.53
C LYS A 55 -1.03 6.13 -3.75
N ARG A 56 -2.32 6.47 -3.67
CA ARG A 56 -2.82 7.68 -3.00
C ARG A 56 -2.63 7.62 -1.50
N SER A 57 -3.06 6.52 -0.87
CA SER A 57 -3.16 6.40 0.58
C SER A 57 -1.84 5.98 1.22
N TYR A 58 -0.92 5.31 0.53
CA TYR A 58 0.34 4.86 1.13
C TYR A 58 1.59 5.41 0.47
N GLY A 59 1.45 6.34 -0.48
CA GLY A 59 2.60 6.96 -1.17
C GLY A 59 3.42 5.96 -2.00
N LEU A 60 2.84 4.80 -2.31
CA LEU A 60 3.51 3.76 -3.08
C LEU A 60 3.50 4.09 -4.58
N SER A 61 4.56 3.67 -5.26
CA SER A 61 4.63 3.69 -6.71
C SER A 61 3.90 2.50 -7.30
N GLU A 62 3.57 2.60 -8.58
CA GLU A 62 2.97 1.49 -9.30
C GLU A 62 3.87 0.27 -9.39
N ARG A 63 5.16 0.48 -9.62
CA ARG A 63 6.16 -0.60 -9.65
C ARG A 63 6.21 -1.33 -8.31
N GLU A 64 6.18 -0.61 -7.19
CA GLU A 64 6.14 -1.19 -5.84
C GLU A 64 4.90 -2.04 -5.65
N ILE A 65 3.71 -1.51 -5.93
CA ILE A 65 2.45 -2.24 -5.70
C ILE A 65 2.37 -3.50 -6.56
N LEU A 66 2.87 -3.46 -7.79
CA LEU A 66 2.86 -4.62 -8.70
C LEU A 66 3.76 -5.78 -8.24
N THR A 67 4.60 -5.59 -7.22
CA THR A 67 5.34 -6.69 -6.57
C THR A 67 4.46 -7.55 -5.67
N LEU A 68 3.28 -7.05 -5.28
CA LEU A 68 2.38 -7.74 -4.36
C LEU A 68 1.43 -8.68 -5.10
N PRO A 69 0.98 -9.77 -4.45
CA PRO A 69 -0.12 -10.57 -4.96
C PRO A 69 -1.39 -9.75 -5.17
N TYR A 70 -2.11 -10.04 -6.27
CA TYR A 70 -3.36 -9.36 -6.57
C TYR A 70 -4.41 -10.27 -7.18
N GLU A 71 -5.67 -9.98 -6.87
CA GLU A 71 -6.80 -10.64 -7.51
C GLU A 71 -7.31 -9.79 -8.68
N SER A 72 -7.36 -10.37 -9.87
CA SER A 72 -7.95 -9.74 -11.06
C SER A 72 -9.47 -9.90 -11.08
N ILE A 73 -10.15 -8.88 -11.58
CA ILE A 73 -11.58 -8.93 -11.91
C ILE A 73 -11.73 -9.34 -13.37
N GLU A 74 -12.58 -10.34 -13.62
CA GLU A 74 -12.83 -10.84 -14.98
C GLU A 74 -13.35 -9.72 -15.90
N MET A 75 -12.77 -9.62 -17.10
CA MET A 75 -13.10 -8.58 -18.10
C MET A 75 -12.92 -7.14 -17.59
N SER A 76 -12.05 -6.92 -16.60
CA SER A 76 -11.71 -5.58 -16.10
C SER A 76 -10.19 -5.44 -15.96
N SER A 77 -9.70 -4.22 -16.13
CA SER A 77 -8.30 -3.87 -15.83
C SER A 77 -8.05 -3.61 -14.34
N LYS A 78 -9.09 -3.69 -13.50
CA LYS A 78 -8.98 -3.47 -12.05
C LYS A 78 -8.48 -4.72 -11.34
N THR A 79 -7.61 -4.50 -10.38
CA THR A 79 -7.02 -5.54 -9.53
C THR A 79 -7.11 -5.14 -8.05
N PHE A 80 -7.36 -6.11 -7.18
CA PHE A 80 -7.41 -5.94 -5.74
C PHE A 80 -6.12 -6.41 -5.09
N PHE A 81 -5.54 -5.52 -4.31
CA PHE A 81 -4.33 -5.76 -3.54
C PHE A 81 -4.63 -5.94 -2.07
N SER A 82 -3.69 -6.64 -1.45
CA SER A 82 -3.53 -6.84 -0.04
C SER A 82 -3.68 -5.56 0.81
N HIS A 83 -4.71 -5.26 1.63
CA HIS A 83 -4.60 -4.04 2.48
C HIS A 83 -3.43 -4.17 3.45
N ALA A 84 -3.32 -5.30 4.15
CA ALA A 84 -2.20 -5.54 5.05
C ALA A 84 -0.86 -5.57 4.29
N ASP A 85 -0.79 -6.21 3.11
CA ASP A 85 0.45 -6.28 2.33
C ASP A 85 0.88 -4.89 1.82
N VAL A 86 -0.08 -4.05 1.41
CA VAL A 86 0.17 -2.65 1.03
C VAL A 86 0.70 -1.86 2.23
N LYS A 87 0.08 -2.04 3.40
CA LYS A 87 0.52 -1.40 4.65
C LYS A 87 1.93 -1.84 5.03
N GLU A 88 2.23 -3.13 4.93
CA GLU A 88 3.56 -3.69 5.21
C GLU A 88 4.61 -3.19 4.21
N LEU A 89 4.28 -3.13 2.91
CA LEU A 89 5.17 -2.59 1.89
C LEU A 89 5.46 -1.11 2.12
N SER A 90 4.44 -0.34 2.52
CA SER A 90 4.61 1.05 2.94
C SER A 90 5.48 1.15 4.19
N PHE A 91 5.27 0.29 5.18
CA PHE A 91 6.10 0.23 6.37
C PHE A 91 7.56 -0.04 6.00
N LYS A 92 7.86 -1.08 5.21
CA LYS A 92 9.23 -1.42 4.77
C LYS A 92 9.90 -0.30 4.00
N LYS A 93 9.15 0.36 3.11
CA LYS A 93 9.65 1.53 2.39
C LYS A 93 10.03 2.60 3.41
N TYR A 94 9.07 3.07 4.19
CA TYR A 94 9.27 4.28 4.99
C TYR A 94 9.98 4.04 6.32
N SER A 95 10.11 2.83 6.84
CA SER A 95 10.93 2.55 8.04
C SER A 95 12.39 2.92 7.80
N ASP A 96 12.89 2.64 6.60
CA ASP A 96 14.28 2.89 6.22
C ASP A 96 14.46 4.33 5.74
N PHE A 97 13.41 4.93 5.15
CA PHE A 97 13.39 6.33 4.70
C PHE A 97 13.01 7.35 5.77
N ASP A 98 12.39 6.98 6.90
CA ASP A 98 11.90 7.93 7.93
C ASP A 98 13.08 8.72 8.53
N ILE A 99 14.24 8.08 8.64
CA ILE A 99 15.50 8.74 9.04
C ILE A 99 15.95 9.79 8.00
N LEU A 100 15.55 9.63 6.73
CA LEU A 100 16.00 10.45 5.59
C LEU A 100 14.97 11.48 5.10
N MET A 101 13.70 11.39 5.51
CA MET A 101 12.60 12.25 5.04
C MET A 101 11.66 12.76 6.15
N PRO A 102 12.16 13.55 7.13
CA PRO A 102 11.35 14.05 8.25
C PRO A 102 10.21 15.02 7.84
N ASP A 103 10.24 15.53 6.60
CA ASP A 103 9.37 16.63 6.12
C ASP A 103 8.10 16.14 5.39
N ARG A 104 7.95 14.83 5.22
CA ARG A 104 6.69 14.25 4.76
C ARG A 104 6.00 13.66 5.98
N MET A 105 4.79 14.11 6.30
CA MET A 105 3.90 13.49 7.30
C MET A 105 3.47 12.05 6.92
N ILE A 106 4.31 11.32 6.18
CA ILE A 106 4.14 9.92 5.82
C ILE A 106 4.78 9.12 6.94
N THR A 107 3.97 8.68 7.89
CA THR A 107 4.42 7.74 8.91
C THR A 107 4.44 6.33 8.32
N ALA A 108 5.51 5.58 8.55
CA ALA A 108 5.62 4.19 8.11
C ALA A 108 4.37 3.38 8.45
N GLY A 109 3.77 2.76 7.43
CA GLY A 109 2.58 1.91 7.57
C GLY A 109 1.28 2.65 7.93
N LYS A 110 1.23 3.99 7.85
CA LYS A 110 0.00 4.77 8.07
C LYS A 110 -0.51 5.39 6.77
N PRO A 111 -1.85 5.44 6.56
CA PRO A 111 -2.42 6.14 5.44
C PRO A 111 -2.13 7.65 5.45
N ILE A 112 -1.91 8.21 4.26
CA ILE A 112 -1.80 9.62 3.93
C ILE A 112 -3.23 10.16 3.78
N GLY A 113 -3.72 10.84 4.82
CA GLY A 113 -5.04 11.47 4.82
C GLY A 113 -5.92 11.05 5.99
N MET A 114 -7.14 11.59 6.02
CA MET A 114 -8.13 11.28 7.07
C MET A 114 -9.05 10.13 6.71
N GLU A 115 -9.12 9.78 5.43
CA GLU A 115 -10.00 8.74 4.91
C GLU A 115 -9.25 7.77 3.99
N ILE A 116 -9.68 6.51 4.01
CA ILE A 116 -9.17 5.43 3.17
C ILE A 116 -10.32 4.65 2.57
N ARG A 117 -10.26 4.36 1.28
CA ARG A 117 -11.25 3.49 0.63
C ARG A 117 -10.77 2.05 0.67
N LEU A 118 -11.58 1.18 1.26
CA LEU A 118 -11.29 -0.25 1.37
C LEU A 118 -12.45 -1.07 0.83
N PHE A 119 -12.13 -2.31 0.50
CA PHE A 119 -13.08 -3.32 0.06
C PHE A 119 -12.95 -4.54 0.96
N ARG A 120 -14.06 -5.24 1.20
CA ARG A 120 -14.06 -6.53 1.89
C ARG A 120 -14.38 -7.63 0.91
N LYS A 121 -13.55 -8.67 0.88
CA LYS A 121 -13.84 -9.90 0.14
C LYS A 121 -15.07 -10.57 0.76
N ILE A 122 -16.06 -10.87 -0.07
CA ILE A 122 -17.27 -11.60 0.30
C ILE A 122 -17.30 -12.94 -0.43
N ASP A 123 -17.94 -13.95 0.14
CA ASP A 123 -18.01 -15.28 -0.46
C ASP A 123 -18.76 -15.26 -1.80
N HIS A 124 -19.95 -14.65 -1.78
CA HIS A 124 -20.79 -14.47 -2.95
C HIS A 124 -21.32 -13.04 -3.02
N ASN A 125 -21.19 -12.39 -4.19
CA ASN A 125 -21.88 -11.14 -4.42
C ASN A 125 -23.34 -11.42 -4.83
N PRO A 126 -24.34 -11.02 -4.01
CA PRO A 126 -25.75 -11.25 -4.34
C PRO A 126 -26.17 -10.47 -5.60
N ASN A 127 -25.44 -9.42 -5.96
CA ASN A 127 -25.68 -8.64 -7.14
C ASN A 127 -24.84 -9.15 -8.32
N ARG A 128 -25.45 -10.02 -9.13
CA ARG A 128 -24.85 -10.60 -10.34
C ARG A 128 -24.38 -9.59 -11.39
N ARG A 129 -24.77 -8.30 -11.30
CA ARG A 129 -24.25 -7.25 -12.19
C ARG A 129 -22.79 -6.91 -11.89
N PHE A 130 -22.35 -7.07 -10.65
CA PHE A 130 -20.97 -6.85 -10.25
C PHE A 130 -20.21 -8.16 -10.34
N ARG A 131 -19.27 -8.26 -11.29
CA ARG A 131 -18.44 -9.45 -11.54
C ARG A 131 -17.31 -9.63 -10.52
N THR A 132 -17.48 -9.07 -9.32
CA THR A 132 -16.46 -9.07 -8.29
C THR A 132 -17.06 -9.47 -6.96
N ASN A 133 -16.34 -10.34 -6.25
CA ASN A 133 -16.66 -10.77 -4.90
C ASN A 133 -16.03 -9.84 -3.85
N TRP A 134 -16.02 -8.54 -4.15
CA TRP A 134 -15.50 -7.49 -3.28
C TRP A 134 -16.59 -6.45 -3.04
N SER A 135 -16.98 -6.27 -1.78
CA SER A 135 -17.90 -5.22 -1.36
C SER A 135 -17.10 -3.96 -1.02
N ASP A 136 -17.51 -2.82 -1.56
CA ASP A 136 -17.00 -1.52 -1.14
C ASP A 136 -17.39 -1.29 0.33
N LEU A 137 -16.46 -0.73 1.11
CA LEU A 137 -16.72 -0.28 2.48
C LEU A 137 -16.86 1.26 2.54
N ASP A 138 -16.97 1.91 1.38
CA ASP A 138 -16.96 3.35 1.21
C ASP A 138 -15.66 4.00 1.72
N GLY A 139 -15.63 5.33 1.77
CA GLY A 139 -14.54 6.07 2.41
C GLY A 139 -14.61 5.88 3.93
N LEU A 140 -13.65 5.15 4.50
CA LEU A 140 -13.55 4.92 5.93
C LEU A 140 -12.62 5.95 6.59
N PRO A 141 -13.01 6.57 7.71
CA PRO A 141 -12.08 7.36 8.51
C PRO A 141 -10.90 6.50 8.99
N VAL A 142 -9.68 7.01 8.88
CA VAL A 142 -8.47 6.30 9.32
C VAL A 142 -8.50 6.01 10.83
N SER A 143 -9.23 6.82 11.62
CA SER A 143 -9.42 6.62 13.06
C SER A 143 -10.12 5.31 13.41
N ILE A 144 -10.99 4.79 12.53
CA ILE A 144 -11.71 3.53 12.76
C ILE A 144 -11.07 2.36 12.01
N LEU A 145 -10.01 2.59 11.23
CA LEU A 145 -9.29 1.55 10.48
C LEU A 145 -8.87 0.34 11.35
N PRO A 146 -8.34 0.51 12.58
CA PRO A 146 -7.98 -0.63 13.42
C PRO A 146 -9.15 -1.57 13.72
N HIS A 147 -10.38 -1.06 13.77
CA HIS A 147 -11.59 -1.89 13.98
C HIS A 147 -11.86 -2.82 12.80
N TYR A 148 -11.57 -2.37 11.58
CA TYR A 148 -11.72 -3.18 10.38
C TYR A 148 -10.56 -4.16 10.23
N GLU A 149 -9.32 -3.73 10.50
CA GLU A 149 -8.12 -4.57 10.46
C GLU A 149 -8.21 -5.74 11.45
N ALA A 150 -8.76 -5.53 12.65
CA ALA A 150 -8.99 -6.60 13.63
C ALA A 150 -9.96 -7.70 13.13
N LYS A 151 -10.74 -7.41 12.08
CA LYS A 151 -11.68 -8.33 11.42
C LYS A 151 -11.17 -8.79 10.05
N ASP A 152 -9.90 -8.56 9.72
CA ASP A 152 -9.26 -9.07 8.50
C ASP A 152 -8.87 -10.53 8.74
N THR A 153 -9.40 -11.43 7.93
CA THR A 153 -9.31 -12.88 8.11
C THR A 153 -8.24 -13.54 7.24
N ARG A 154 -7.42 -12.75 6.52
CA ARG A 154 -6.44 -13.27 5.54
C ARG A 154 -5.44 -14.31 6.08
N TYR A 155 -5.24 -14.36 7.40
CA TYR A 155 -4.37 -15.33 8.08
C TYR A 155 -5.10 -16.26 9.07
N GLN A 156 -6.43 -16.21 9.14
CA GLN A 156 -7.18 -17.05 10.10
C GLN A 156 -7.23 -18.53 9.72
N ASP A 157 -6.90 -18.89 8.47
CA ASP A 157 -6.92 -20.27 7.97
C ASP A 157 -5.51 -20.92 7.93
N VAL A 158 -4.49 -20.38 8.61
CA VAL A 158 -3.11 -20.95 8.64
C VAL A 158 -2.75 -21.57 10.00
N SER A 159 -3.73 -21.78 10.87
CA SER A 159 -3.56 -22.51 12.12
C SER A 159 -4.50 -23.71 12.14
N ASP A 160 -3.98 -24.85 11.71
CA ASP A 160 -4.30 -26.23 12.09
C ASP A 160 -4.18 -27.15 10.86
N ASP A 161 -2.98 -27.69 10.65
CA ASP A 161 -2.69 -29.06 10.18
C ASP A 161 -1.20 -29.40 10.40
#